data_AF-A0A7U4DXK7-F1
#
_entry.id   AF-A0A7U4DXK7-F1
#
_cell.length_a   1.000
_cell.length_b   1.000
_cell.length_c   1.000
_cell.angle_alpha   90.00
_cell.angle_beta   90.00
_cell.angle_gamma   90.00
#
_symmetry.space_group_name_H-M   'P 1'
#
loop_
_entity.id
_entity.type
_entity.pdbx_description
1 polymer ?
#
loop_
_entity_poly.entity_id
_entity_poly.type
_entity_poly.pdbx_seq_one_letter_code
_entity_poly.pdbx_strand_id
1 'polypeptide(L)'
;MLSPTLMRYFLALCLIIATLNHAIADVKFGFLWDYGYGEQAFLASRLFWGSLTLLDPLVAYFLIVNPRIGLPATLALITVDVIHNGYYVYLNNQWLAPFFLFQCAFLVIAWAFSFRIKKGCPIQAK
;
A
#
# COMPACT_ATOMS: atom_id res chain seq x y z
N MET A 1 -16.25 11.76 -15.49
CA MET A 1 -15.29 10.63 -15.33
C MET A 1 -13.99 11.18 -14.74
N LEU A 2 -13.38 10.53 -13.73
CA LEU A 2 -12.08 10.95 -13.18
C LEU A 2 -10.98 10.93 -14.26
N SER A 3 -10.08 11.91 -14.26
CA SER A 3 -8.91 11.95 -15.15
C SER A 3 -7.81 11.00 -14.64
N PRO A 4 -6.92 10.50 -15.52
CA PRO A 4 -5.78 9.66 -15.10
C PRO A 4 -4.89 10.33 -14.04
N THR A 5 -4.70 11.65 -14.12
CA THR A 5 -3.96 12.41 -13.11
C THR A 5 -4.65 12.40 -11.76
N LEU A 6 -5.97 12.64 -11.72
CA LEU A 6 -6.71 12.64 -10.46
C LEU A 6 -6.76 11.24 -9.82
N MET A 7 -6.85 10.18 -10.64
CA MET A 7 -6.72 8.80 -10.15
C MET A 7 -5.36 8.56 -9.48
N ARG A 8 -4.27 9.02 -10.09
CA ARG A 8 -2.92 8.88 -9.50
C ARG A 8 -2.77 9.66 -8.20
N TYR A 9 -3.30 10.88 -8.13
CA TYR A 9 -3.30 11.65 -6.88
C TYR A 9 -4.12 10.99 -5.78
N PHE A 10 -5.26 10.41 -6.12
CA PHE A 10 -6.05 9.63 -5.16
C PHE A 10 -5.25 8.45 -4.61
N LEU A 11 -4.63 7.64 -5.48
CA LEU A 11 -3.80 6.50 -5.04
C LEU A 11 -2.57 6.95 -4.23
N ALA A 12 -1.93 8.05 -4.62
CA ALA A 12 -0.82 8.63 -3.86
C ALA A 12 -1.27 9.09 -2.47
N LEU A 13 -2.44 9.72 -2.36
CA LEU A 13 -3.01 10.12 -1.08
C LEU A 13 -3.28 8.90 -0.18
N CYS A 14 -3.80 7.80 -0.72
CA CYS A 14 -3.96 6.55 0.03
C CYS A 14 -2.63 6.04 0.60
N LEU A 15 -1.55 6.05 -0.20
CA LEU A 15 -0.21 5.66 0.25
C LEU A 15 0.32 6.59 1.34
N ILE A 16 0.10 7.91 1.24
CA ILE A 16 0.52 8.86 2.28
C ILE A 16 -0.26 8.63 3.59
N ILE A 17 -1.56 8.37 3.53
CA ILE A 17 -2.36 8.03 4.72
C ILE A 17 -1.86 6.73 5.35
N ALA A 18 -1.52 5.71 4.54
CA ALA A 18 -0.90 4.48 5.02
C ALA A 18 0.46 4.76 5.69
N THR A 19 1.30 5.60 5.08
CA THR A 19 2.60 6.03 5.64
C THR A 19 2.43 6.61 7.03
N LEU A 20 1.43 7.48 7.23
CA LEU A 20 1.16 8.08 8.54
C LEU A 20 0.77 7.02 9.57
N ASN A 21 -0.01 6.01 9.17
CA ASN A 21 -0.35 4.90 10.06
C ASN A 21 0.89 4.08 10.46
N HIS A 22 1.77 3.76 9.50
CA HIS A 22 3.03 3.07 9.76
C HIS A 22 3.95 3.89 10.67
N ALA A 23 4.15 5.18 10.35
CA ALA A 23 4.98 6.08 11.16
C ALA A 23 4.45 6.24 12.60
N ILE A 24 3.13 6.35 12.79
CA ILE A 24 2.53 6.45 14.12
C ILE A 24 2.83 5.19 14.94
N ALA A 25 2.74 4.01 14.34
CA ALA A 25 3.04 2.77 15.03
C ALA A 25 4.53 2.56 15.26
N ASP A 26 5.39 2.92 14.31
CA ASP A 26 6.85 2.87 14.48
C ASP A 26 7.28 3.75 15.67
N VAL A 27 6.66 4.92 15.84
CA VAL A 27 6.90 5.80 17.00
C VAL A 27 6.35 5.20 18.29
N LYS A 28 5.17 4.58 18.26
CA LYS A 28 4.51 4.06 19.46
C LYS A 28 5.07 2.72 19.95
N PHE A 29 5.45 1.85 19.04
CA PHE A 29 5.77 0.45 19.30
C PHE A 29 7.16 0.03 18.80
N GLY A 30 7.85 0.92 18.07
CA GLY A 30 9.15 0.66 17.46
C GLY A 30 9.04 0.13 16.03
N PHE A 31 10.08 0.34 15.23
CA PHE A 31 10.17 -0.09 13.82
C PHE A 31 9.99 -1.60 13.63
N LEU A 32 10.40 -2.40 14.62
CA LEU A 32 10.20 -3.83 14.63
C LEU A 32 8.97 -4.20 15.47
N TRP A 33 7.85 -3.49 15.37
CA TRP A 33 6.65 -3.86 16.13
C TRP A 33 6.18 -5.28 15.76
N ASP A 34 5.78 -6.07 16.76
CA ASP A 34 5.31 -7.46 16.61
C ASP A 34 3.78 -7.58 16.50
N TYR A 35 3.08 -6.46 16.32
CA TYR A 35 1.61 -6.37 16.22
C TYR A 35 0.86 -6.83 17.49
N GLY A 36 1.57 -7.07 18.59
CA GLY A 36 1.01 -7.73 19.78
C GLY A 36 0.84 -9.24 19.63
N TYR A 37 1.40 -9.86 18.58
CA TYR A 37 1.34 -11.32 18.36
C TYR A 37 2.59 -12.07 18.88
N GLY A 38 3.58 -11.37 19.44
CA GLY A 38 4.78 -11.98 20.02
C GLY A 38 5.55 -12.85 19.02
N GLU A 39 5.86 -14.10 19.40
CA GLU A 39 6.65 -15.03 18.58
C GLU A 39 6.00 -15.39 17.23
N GLN A 40 4.68 -15.17 17.08
CA GLN A 40 3.99 -15.41 15.81
C GLN A 40 4.33 -14.35 14.76
N ALA A 41 4.86 -13.19 15.16
CA ALA A 41 5.29 -12.13 14.25
C ALA A 41 6.73 -12.37 13.80
N PHE A 42 6.88 -13.02 12.65
CA PHE A 42 8.19 -13.30 12.07
C PHE A 42 9.01 -12.02 11.84
N LEU A 43 10.33 -12.09 12.01
CA LEU A 43 11.22 -10.95 11.80
C LEU A 43 11.04 -10.32 10.40
N ALA A 44 10.85 -11.14 9.37
CA ALA A 44 10.60 -10.67 8.01
C ALA A 44 9.33 -9.82 7.90
N SER A 45 8.26 -10.17 8.63
CA SER A 45 7.03 -9.38 8.69
C SER A 45 7.25 -8.03 9.37
N ARG A 46 7.94 -8.04 10.50
CA ARG A 46 8.25 -6.83 11.28
C ARG A 46 9.08 -5.85 10.43
N LEU A 47 10.09 -6.37 9.72
CA LEU A 47 10.91 -5.60 8.77
C LEU A 47 10.09 -5.09 7.58
N PHE A 48 9.24 -5.93 6.99
CA PHE A 48 8.37 -5.53 5.89
C PHE A 48 7.50 -4.34 6.32
N TRP A 49 6.83 -4.45 7.46
CA TRP A 49 5.89 -3.44 7.93
C TRP A 49 6.57 -2.12 8.31
N GLY A 50 7.68 -2.17 9.06
CA GLY A 50 8.46 -0.96 9.34
C GLY A 50 8.99 -0.31 8.04
N SER A 51 9.37 -1.11 7.04
CA SER A 51 9.84 -0.57 5.76
C SER A 51 8.75 0.21 4.98
N LEU A 52 7.47 -0.01 5.26
CA LEU A 52 6.36 0.70 4.60
C LEU A 52 6.39 2.21 4.90
N THR A 53 6.92 2.64 6.05
CA THR A 53 7.16 4.06 6.36
C THR A 53 8.06 4.75 5.32
N LEU A 54 8.91 3.99 4.61
CA LEU A 54 9.76 4.48 3.52
C LEU A 54 9.22 4.12 2.14
N LEU A 55 8.69 2.92 1.96
CA LEU A 55 8.23 2.43 0.65
C LEU A 55 6.97 3.15 0.17
N ASP A 56 5.99 3.39 1.05
CA ASP A 56 4.74 4.07 0.69
C ASP A 56 4.97 5.47 0.08
N PRO A 57 5.73 6.39 0.71
CA PRO A 57 5.95 7.72 0.15
C PRO A 57 6.83 7.67 -1.10
N LEU A 58 7.77 6.72 -1.20
CA LEU A 58 8.59 6.52 -2.39
C LEU A 58 7.73 6.09 -3.59
N VAL A 59 6.83 5.15 -3.38
CA VAL A 59 5.90 4.70 -4.41
C VAL A 59 4.90 5.81 -4.78
N ALA A 60 4.42 6.57 -3.79
CA ALA A 60 3.56 7.74 -4.04
C ALA A 60 4.27 8.80 -4.90
N TYR A 61 5.54 9.07 -4.61
CA TYR A 61 6.39 9.96 -5.41
C TYR A 61 6.51 9.48 -6.86
N PHE A 62 6.85 8.20 -7.08
CA PHE A 62 6.95 7.65 -8.42
C PHE A 62 5.61 7.65 -9.14
N LEU A 63 4.50 7.45 -8.44
CA LEU A 63 3.17 7.46 -9.05
C LEU A 63 2.83 8.83 -9.67
N ILE A 64 3.35 9.91 -9.08
CA ILE A 64 3.18 11.27 -9.57
C ILE A 64 4.20 11.57 -10.68
N VAL A 65 5.49 11.36 -10.42
CA VAL A 65 6.60 11.79 -11.30
C VAL A 65 6.80 10.86 -12.50
N ASN A 66 6.75 9.55 -12.29
CA ASN A 66 6.93 8.55 -13.33
C ASN A 66 5.91 7.41 -13.18
N PRO A 67 4.66 7.60 -13.65
CA PRO A 67 3.60 6.61 -13.46
C PRO A 67 3.88 5.25 -14.11
N ARG A 68 4.86 5.16 -15.03
CA ARG A 68 5.29 3.88 -15.62
C ARG A 68 5.98 2.98 -14.59
N ILE A 69 6.61 3.58 -13.58
CA ILE A 69 7.21 2.88 -12.43
C ILE A 69 6.24 2.88 -11.26
N GLY A 70 5.64 4.04 -10.95
CA GLY A 70 4.81 4.17 -9.77
C GLY A 70 3.56 3.30 -9.79
N LEU A 71 2.87 3.16 -10.93
CA LEU A 71 1.67 2.33 -11.00
C LEU A 71 1.95 0.84 -10.73
N PRO A 72 2.90 0.17 -11.42
CA PRO A 72 3.22 -1.22 -11.08
C PRO A 72 3.77 -1.37 -9.66
N ALA A 73 4.55 -0.41 -9.16
CA ALA A 73 5.03 -0.43 -7.78
C ALA A 73 3.87 -0.33 -6.76
N THR A 74 2.88 0.53 -6.98
CA THR A 74 1.66 0.61 -6.15
C THR A 74 0.93 -0.72 -6.15
N LEU A 75 0.69 -1.31 -7.32
CA LEU A 75 -0.01 -2.59 -7.42
C LEU A 75 0.73 -3.72 -6.70
N ALA A 76 2.06 -3.80 -6.86
CA ALA A 76 2.87 -4.79 -6.17
C ALA A 76 2.82 -4.59 -4.65
N LEU A 77 3.05 -3.36 -4.18
CA LEU A 77 3.10 -3.03 -2.76
C LEU A 77 1.77 -3.36 -2.07
N ILE A 78 0.64 -2.86 -2.59
CA ILE A 78 -0.68 -3.09 -1.97
C ILE A 78 -1.13 -4.56 -2.07
N THR A 79 -0.72 -5.28 -3.10
CA THR A 79 -1.02 -6.72 -3.20
C THR A 79 -0.24 -7.50 -2.13
N VAL A 80 1.05 -7.21 -1.97
CA VAL A 80 1.88 -7.85 -0.93
C VAL A 80 1.37 -7.48 0.46
N ASP A 81 1.02 -6.21 0.69
CA ASP A 81 0.50 -5.75 1.98
C ASP A 81 -0.82 -6.44 2.37
N VAL A 82 -1.76 -6.55 1.43
CA VAL A 82 -3.02 -7.28 1.69
C VAL A 82 -2.78 -8.76 1.99
N ILE A 83 -1.86 -9.42 1.27
CA ILE A 83 -1.51 -10.83 1.52
C ILE A 83 -0.84 -10.96 2.90
N HIS A 84 0.14 -10.11 3.19
CA HIS A 84 0.90 -10.09 4.44
C HIS A 84 -0.03 -9.92 5.64
N ASN A 85 -0.86 -8.86 5.63
CA ASN A 85 -1.78 -8.58 6.72
C ASN A 85 -2.94 -9.59 6.76
N GLY A 86 -3.33 -10.15 5.60
CA GLY A 86 -4.32 -11.22 5.49
C GLY A 86 -3.92 -12.49 6.25
N TYR A 87 -2.62 -12.83 6.26
CA TYR A 87 -2.11 -13.94 7.07
C TYR A 87 -2.37 -13.74 8.56
N TYR A 88 -2.01 -12.57 9.10
CA TYR A 88 -2.23 -12.27 10.52
C TYR A 88 -3.72 -12.11 10.85
N VAL A 89 -4.51 -11.56 9.94
CA VAL A 89 -5.97 -11.46 10.06
C VAL A 89 -6.61 -12.84 10.12
N TYR A 90 -6.15 -13.79 9.30
CA TYR A 90 -6.61 -15.18 9.35
C TYR A 90 -6.30 -15.82 10.70
N LEU A 91 -5.05 -15.69 11.18
CA LEU A 91 -4.62 -16.26 12.46
C LEU A 91 -5.40 -15.71 13.67
N ASN A 92 -5.84 -14.46 13.59
CA ASN A 92 -6.49 -13.75 14.70
C ASN A 92 -8.00 -13.51 14.51
N ASN A 93 -8.59 -14.05 13.44
CA ASN A 93 -10.00 -13.87 13.08
C ASN A 93 -10.46 -12.39 12.99
N GLN A 94 -9.65 -11.55 12.37
CA GLN A 94 -9.87 -10.08 12.30
C GLN A 94 -10.39 -9.60 10.94
N TRP A 95 -11.16 -10.43 10.22
CA TRP A 95 -11.57 -10.17 8.82
C TRP A 95 -12.34 -8.86 8.61
N LEU A 96 -13.06 -8.40 9.64
CA LEU A 96 -13.85 -7.17 9.59
C LEU A 96 -13.13 -5.97 10.24
N ALA A 97 -11.86 -6.13 10.62
CA ALA A 97 -11.09 -5.05 11.20
C ALA A 97 -10.94 -3.91 10.17
N PRO A 98 -11.20 -2.64 10.56
CA PRO A 98 -11.15 -1.52 9.62
C PRO A 98 -9.84 -1.40 8.85
N PHE A 99 -8.69 -1.65 9.50
CA PHE A 99 -7.39 -1.60 8.83
C PHE A 99 -7.33 -2.55 7.62
N PHE A 100 -7.84 -3.79 7.77
CA PHE A 100 -7.84 -4.81 6.73
C PHE A 100 -8.83 -4.47 5.61
N LEU A 101 -10.00 -3.95 5.96
CA LEU A 101 -11.00 -3.53 4.98
C LEU A 101 -10.50 -2.37 4.12
N PHE A 102 -9.82 -1.38 4.71
CA PHE A 102 -9.30 -0.24 3.96
C PHE A 102 -8.20 -0.60 2.97
N GLN A 103 -7.25 -1.48 3.33
CA GLN A 103 -6.24 -1.96 2.38
C GLN A 103 -6.87 -2.82 1.26
N CYS A 104 -7.91 -3.60 1.54
CA CYS A 104 -8.63 -4.37 0.51
C CYS A 104 -9.37 -3.43 -0.45
N ALA A 105 -10.05 -2.40 0.08
CA ALA A 105 -10.68 -1.38 -0.74
C ALA A 105 -9.64 -0.65 -1.60
N PHE A 106 -8.48 -0.31 -1.03
CA PHE A 106 -7.39 0.33 -1.77
C PHE A 106 -6.85 -0.57 -2.87
N LEU A 107 -6.62 -1.87 -2.62
CA LEU A 107 -6.22 -2.86 -3.63
C LEU A 107 -7.18 -2.88 -4.81
N VAL A 108 -8.49 -3.03 -4.55
CA VAL A 108 -9.53 -3.08 -5.59
C VAL A 108 -9.54 -1.79 -6.41
N ILE A 109 -9.49 -0.62 -5.74
CA ILE A 109 -9.46 0.68 -6.42
C ILE A 109 -8.19 0.84 -7.26
N ALA A 110 -7.02 0.45 -6.74
CA ALA A 110 -5.75 0.54 -7.45
C ALA A 110 -5.76 -0.29 -8.74
N TRP A 111 -6.24 -1.53 -8.66
CA TRP A 111 -6.40 -2.38 -9.85
C TRP A 111 -7.41 -1.80 -10.83
N ALA A 112 -8.57 -1.35 -10.37
CA ALA A 112 -9.59 -0.73 -11.22
C ALA A 112 -9.06 0.53 -11.94
N PHE A 113 -8.31 1.37 -11.24
CA PHE A 113 -7.70 2.58 -11.80
C PHE A 113 -6.58 2.25 -12.78
N SER A 114 -5.83 1.17 -12.57
CA SER A 114 -4.70 0.78 -13.42
C SER A 114 -5.11 0.60 -14.90
N PHE A 115 -6.26 -0.02 -15.16
CA PHE A 115 -6.78 -0.23 -16.52
C PHE A 115 -7.08 1.09 -17.23
N ARG A 116 -7.49 2.12 -16.47
CA ARG A 116 -7.87 3.43 -17.01
C ARG A 116 -6.67 4.35 -17.17
N ILE A 117 -5.74 4.31 -16.23
CA ILE A 117 -4.47 5.05 -16.30
C ILE A 117 -3.64 4.57 -17.49
N LYS A 118 -3.57 3.24 -17.74
CA LYS A 118 -2.87 2.67 -18.91
C LYS A 118 -3.47 3.14 -20.24
N LYS A 119 -4.81 3.17 -20.36
CA LYS A 119 -5.49 3.64 -21.59
C LYS A 119 -5.31 5.13 -21.85
N GLY A 120 -5.15 5.95 -20.80
CA GLY A 120 -4.99 7.40 -20.91
C GLY A 120 -3.54 7.88 -21.07
N CYS A 121 -2.56 6.99 -21.08
CA CYS A 121 -1.16 7.32 -21.33
C CYS A 121 -0.83 6.88 -22.77
N PRO A 122 -0.87 7.78 -23.78
CA PRO A 122 -0.49 7.41 -25.12
C PRO A 122 0.96 6.94 -25.07
N ILE A 123 1.20 5.75 -25.63
CA ILE A 123 2.54 5.23 -25.89
C ILE A 123 3.17 6.23 -26.88
N GLN A 124 3.88 7.24 -26.37
CA GLN A 124 4.92 7.86 -27.15
C GLN A 124 6.05 6.84 -27.20
N ALA A 125 5.94 5.95 -28.19
CA ALA A 125 7.06 5.22 -28.72
C ALA A 125 8.08 6.28 -29.16
N LYS A 126 9.21 6.31 -28.46
CA LYS A 126 10.43 6.84 -29.05
C LYS A 126 11.03 5.75 -29.92
#